data_AF-A0A9C9YY33-F1
#
_entry.id   AF-A0A9C9YY33-F1
#
_cell.length_a   1.000
_cell.length_b   1.000
_cell.length_c   1.000
_cell.angle_alpha   90.00
_cell.angle_beta   90.00
_cell.angle_gamma   90.00
#
_symmetry.space_group_name_H-M   'P 1'
#
loop_
_entity.id
_entity.type
_entity.pdbx_description
1 polymer ?
#
loop_
_entity_poly.entity_id
_entity_poly.type
_entity_poly.pdbx_seq_one_letter_code
_entity_poly.pdbx_strand_id
1 'polypeptide(L)'
;ERQLRKTPETGAKMIEDIDSAKRQIKFFGGMFNPAVVGQLGEIYRQYISPLTPRIIVKGEQSHLENPDTAARIRALLLAGIRSAVLWRQAGGNRFTLILNRAKLVKAARELRQGGDS
;
A
#
# COMPACT_ATOMS: atom_id res chain seq x y z
N GLU A 1 -3.68 -2.89 9.33
CA GLU A 1 -2.36 -3.04 9.98
C GLU A 1 -2.46 -3.68 11.37
N ARG A 2 -3.10 -3.05 12.37
CA ARG A 2 -3.35 -3.68 13.70
C ARG A 2 -4.00 -5.08 13.67
N GLN A 3 -4.89 -5.33 12.71
CA GLN A 3 -5.57 -6.63 12.53
C GLN A 3 -4.64 -7.71 11.95
N LEU A 4 -3.74 -7.36 11.02
CA LEU A 4 -2.73 -8.30 10.46
C LEU A 4 -1.73 -8.77 11.53
N ARG A 5 -1.51 -7.97 12.59
CA ARG A 5 -0.73 -8.40 13.76
C ARG A 5 -1.48 -9.37 14.67
N LYS A 6 -2.82 -9.38 14.65
CA LYS A 6 -3.62 -10.31 15.46
C LYS A 6 -3.62 -11.73 14.86
N THR A 7 -3.36 -11.85 13.56
CA THR A 7 -3.24 -13.11 12.82
C THR A 7 -1.87 -13.19 12.14
N PRO A 8 -0.78 -13.46 12.91
CA PRO A 8 0.58 -13.49 12.39
C PRO A 8 0.78 -14.51 11.25
N GLU A 9 0.04 -15.62 11.26
CA GLU A 9 0.05 -16.62 10.18
C GLU A 9 -0.47 -16.07 8.85
N THR A 10 -1.55 -15.29 8.87
CA THR A 10 -2.12 -14.63 7.67
C THR A 10 -1.15 -13.60 7.11
N GLY A 11 -0.46 -12.86 7.99
CA GLY A 11 0.58 -11.93 7.59
C GLY A 11 1.79 -12.61 6.96
N ALA A 12 2.23 -13.76 7.49
CA ALA A 12 3.34 -14.53 6.95
C ALA A 12 3.03 -15.07 5.55
N LYS A 13 1.85 -15.69 5.37
CA LYS A 13 1.39 -16.18 4.06
C LYS A 13 1.27 -15.07 3.01
N MET A 14 0.74 -13.91 3.41
CA MET A 14 0.69 -12.73 2.54
C MET A 14 2.09 -12.28 2.07
N ILE A 15 3.10 -12.34 2.95
CA ILE A 15 4.48 -11.98 2.57
C ILE A 15 5.07 -13.00 1.60
N GLU A 16 4.84 -14.29 1.83
CA GLU A 16 5.25 -15.38 0.95
C GLU A 16 4.66 -15.21 -0.46
N ASP A 17 3.36 -14.89 -0.55
CA ASP A 17 2.68 -14.66 -1.82
C ASP A 17 3.21 -13.42 -2.55
N ILE A 18 3.53 -12.35 -1.82
CA ILE A 18 4.18 -11.16 -2.38
C ILE A 18 5.57 -11.50 -2.92
N ASP A 19 6.35 -12.30 -2.22
CA ASP A 19 7.67 -12.71 -2.68
C ASP A 19 7.59 -13.65 -3.89
N SER A 20 6.53 -14.46 -4.00
CA SER A 20 6.21 -15.20 -5.22
C SER A 20 5.90 -14.27 -6.40
N ALA A 21 5.10 -13.23 -6.19
CA ALA A 21 4.80 -12.22 -7.21
C ALA A 21 6.07 -11.47 -7.66
N LYS A 22 7.00 -11.16 -6.74
CA LYS A 22 8.30 -10.54 -7.10
C LYS A 22 9.14 -11.43 -8.01
N ARG A 23 9.10 -12.75 -7.85
CA ARG A 23 9.80 -13.67 -8.76
C ARG A 23 9.21 -13.56 -10.16
N GLN A 24 7.88 -13.47 -10.28
CA GLN A 24 7.21 -13.31 -11.57
C GLN A 24 7.57 -12.00 -12.27
N ILE A 25 7.81 -10.90 -11.54
CA ILE A 25 8.30 -9.63 -12.12
C ILE A 25 9.58 -9.84 -12.92
N LYS A 26 10.51 -10.69 -12.43
CA LYS A 26 11.75 -11.00 -13.15
C LYS A 26 11.50 -11.77 -14.44
N PHE A 27 10.44 -12.59 -14.49
CA PHE A 27 10.09 -13.38 -15.68
C PHE A 27 9.30 -12.57 -16.72
N PHE A 28 8.40 -11.69 -16.30
CA PHE A 28 7.50 -10.95 -17.19
C PHE A 28 8.04 -9.60 -17.70
N GLY A 29 9.31 -9.28 -17.41
CA GLY A 29 9.99 -8.11 -17.96
C GLY A 29 9.50 -6.75 -17.44
N GLY A 30 8.69 -6.71 -16.37
CA GLY A 30 8.24 -5.44 -15.80
C GLY A 30 7.17 -5.56 -14.71
N MET A 31 7.21 -4.61 -13.76
CA MET A 31 6.27 -4.53 -12.64
C MET A 31 4.83 -4.18 -13.06
N PHE A 32 4.67 -3.50 -14.20
CA PHE A 32 3.38 -3.04 -14.71
C PHE A 32 2.69 -4.05 -15.63
N ASN A 33 3.27 -5.25 -15.77
CA ASN A 33 2.64 -6.30 -16.55
C ASN A 33 1.25 -6.63 -15.94
N PRO A 34 0.18 -6.72 -16.76
CA PRO A 34 -1.16 -7.04 -16.28
C PRO A 34 -1.23 -8.31 -15.41
N ALA A 35 -0.42 -9.33 -15.70
CA ALA A 35 -0.36 -10.56 -14.91
C ALA A 35 0.15 -10.30 -13.47
N VAL A 36 1.23 -9.52 -13.34
CA VAL A 36 1.80 -9.12 -12.04
C VAL A 36 0.80 -8.27 -11.26
N VAL A 37 0.20 -7.28 -11.92
CA VAL A 37 -0.77 -6.37 -11.30
C VAL A 37 -2.02 -7.13 -10.85
N GLY A 38 -2.52 -8.06 -11.67
CA GLY A 38 -3.63 -8.95 -11.34
C GLY A 38 -3.33 -9.81 -10.10
N GLN A 39 -2.15 -10.43 -10.05
CA GLN A 39 -1.73 -11.22 -8.89
C GLN A 39 -1.64 -10.39 -7.61
N LEU A 40 -1.07 -9.19 -7.67
CA LEU A 40 -1.03 -8.27 -6.52
C LEU A 40 -2.45 -7.83 -6.11
N GLY A 41 -3.35 -7.65 -7.07
CA GLY A 41 -4.76 -7.38 -6.84
C GLY A 41 -5.45 -8.52 -6.08
N GLU A 42 -5.12 -9.77 -6.41
CA GLU A 42 -5.67 -10.95 -5.75
C GLU A 42 -5.14 -11.10 -4.31
N ILE A 43 -3.84 -10.89 -4.09
CA ILE A 43 -3.24 -10.87 -2.75
C ILE A 43 -3.95 -9.85 -1.85
N TYR A 44 -4.25 -8.65 -2.37
CA TYR A 44 -5.04 -7.66 -1.63
C TYR A 44 -6.45 -8.18 -1.31
N ARG A 45 -7.13 -8.79 -2.29
CA ARG A 45 -8.49 -9.32 -2.11
C ARG A 45 -8.53 -10.41 -1.04
N GLN A 46 -7.54 -11.28 -1.03
CA GLN A 46 -7.44 -12.42 -0.12
C GLN A 46 -7.09 -12.01 1.32
N TYR A 47 -6.14 -11.08 1.49
CA TYR A 47 -5.56 -10.81 2.82
C TYR A 47 -5.98 -9.47 3.44
N ILE A 48 -6.32 -8.48 2.61
CA ILE A 48 -6.58 -7.11 3.07
C ILE A 48 -8.06 -6.77 3.02
N SER A 49 -8.77 -7.13 1.94
CA SER A 49 -10.20 -6.86 1.78
C SER A 49 -11.11 -7.41 2.91
N PRO A 50 -10.80 -8.55 3.55
CA PRO A 50 -11.60 -9.06 4.67
C PRO A 50 -11.37 -8.32 5.99
N LEU A 51 -10.34 -7.47 6.08
CA LEU A 51 -10.01 -6.78 7.32
C LEU A 51 -11.01 -5.66 7.62
N THR A 52 -11.47 -5.58 8.87
CA THR A 52 -12.35 -4.51 9.33
C THR A 52 -11.55 -3.40 10.02
N PRO A 53 -11.80 -2.11 9.73
CA PRO A 53 -12.74 -1.58 8.74
C PRO A 53 -12.23 -1.74 7.30
N ARG A 54 -13.16 -2.00 6.36
CA ARG A 54 -12.83 -2.15 4.93
C ARG A 54 -12.41 -0.80 4.34
N ILE A 55 -11.40 -0.83 3.47
CA ILE A 55 -11.00 0.33 2.68
C ILE A 55 -12.01 0.50 1.53
N ILE A 56 -12.83 1.55 1.60
CA ILE A 56 -13.80 1.89 0.57
C ILE A 56 -13.15 2.90 -0.38
N VAL A 57 -12.96 2.50 -1.64
CA VAL A 57 -12.48 3.38 -2.70
C VAL A 57 -13.69 4.06 -3.33
N LYS A 58 -13.78 5.38 -3.22
CA LYS A 58 -14.84 6.19 -3.85
C LYS A 58 -14.32 6.76 -5.17
N GLY A 59 -15.09 6.62 -6.23
CA GLY A 59 -14.73 7.09 -7.57
C GLY A 59 -15.88 6.89 -8.56
N GLU A 60 -15.65 7.28 -9.81
CA GLU A 60 -16.63 7.08 -10.90
C GLU A 60 -16.78 5.59 -11.22
N GLN A 61 -18.02 5.09 -11.21
CA GLN A 61 -18.32 3.66 -11.30
C GLN A 61 -17.84 3.05 -12.63
N SER A 62 -17.93 3.82 -13.72
CA SER A 62 -17.43 3.48 -15.05
C SER A 62 -15.95 3.08 -15.06
N HIS A 63 -15.13 3.69 -14.20
CA HIS A 63 -13.69 3.39 -14.09
C HIS A 63 -13.39 2.27 -13.09
N LEU A 64 -14.26 2.09 -12.09
CA LEU A 64 -14.12 1.08 -11.04
C LEU A 64 -14.65 -0.31 -11.46
N GLU A 65 -15.52 -0.37 -12.47
CA GLU A 65 -15.98 -1.62 -13.09
C GLU A 65 -14.92 -2.29 -13.96
N ASN A 66 -13.91 -1.54 -14.44
CA ASN A 66 -12.81 -2.12 -15.19
C ASN A 66 -11.92 -3.00 -14.27
N PRO A 67 -11.82 -4.32 -14.53
CA PRO A 67 -11.06 -5.24 -13.70
C PRO A 67 -9.58 -4.87 -13.58
N ASP A 68 -8.98 -4.32 -14.63
CA ASP A 68 -7.56 -3.91 -14.65
C ASP A 68 -7.33 -2.68 -13.76
N THR A 69 -8.24 -1.71 -13.82
CA THR A 69 -8.20 -0.51 -12.97
C THR A 69 -8.36 -0.91 -11.50
N ALA A 70 -9.29 -1.81 -11.20
CA ALA A 70 -9.48 -2.32 -9.86
C ALA A 70 -8.25 -3.10 -9.35
N ALA A 71 -7.62 -3.92 -10.19
CA ALA A 71 -6.38 -4.63 -9.85
C ALA A 71 -5.23 -3.65 -9.55
N ARG A 72 -5.06 -2.59 -10.36
CA ARG A 72 -4.08 -1.52 -10.11
C ARG A 72 -4.29 -0.82 -8.77
N ILE A 73 -5.53 -0.44 -8.46
CA ILE A 73 -5.87 0.20 -7.18
C ILE A 73 -5.50 -0.72 -6.00
N ARG A 74 -5.88 -2.00 -6.09
CA ARG A 74 -5.57 -3.00 -5.06
C ARG A 74 -4.06 -3.21 -4.89
N ALA A 75 -3.31 -3.26 -5.99
CA ALA A 75 -1.86 -3.37 -5.96
C ALA A 75 -1.18 -2.15 -5.31
N LEU A 76 -1.68 -0.93 -5.57
CA LEU A 76 -1.18 0.29 -4.93
C LEU A 76 -1.47 0.32 -3.42
N LEU A 77 -2.68 -0.07 -3.02
CA LEU A 77 -3.04 -0.17 -1.60
C LEU A 77 -2.17 -1.21 -0.87
N LEU A 78 -1.93 -2.36 -1.51
CA LEU A 78 -1.03 -3.40 -1.01
C LEU A 78 0.39 -2.85 -0.77
N ALA A 79 0.92 -2.09 -1.73
CA ALA A 79 2.25 -1.45 -1.62
C ALA A 79 2.30 -0.46 -0.45
N GLY A 80 1.28 0.40 -0.30
CA GLY A 80 1.18 1.34 0.83
C GLY A 80 1.17 0.64 2.19
N ILE A 81 0.43 -0.46 2.32
CA ILE A 81 0.39 -1.27 3.55
C ILE A 81 1.76 -1.89 3.83
N ARG A 82 2.42 -2.47 2.83
CA ARG A 82 3.75 -3.09 3.01
C ARG A 82 4.79 -2.06 3.45
N SER A 83 4.77 -0.86 2.86
CA SER A 83 5.64 0.25 3.25
C SER A 83 5.38 0.68 4.70
N ALA A 84 4.12 0.78 5.11
CA ALA A 84 3.78 1.09 6.51
C ALA A 84 4.26 -0.01 7.48
N VAL A 85 4.16 -1.28 7.09
CA VAL A 85 4.67 -2.42 7.86
C VAL A 85 6.20 -2.40 7.95
N LEU A 86 6.90 -2.15 6.85
CA LEU A 86 8.37 -2.02 6.84
C LEU A 86 8.85 -0.87 7.72
N TRP A 87 8.19 0.29 7.63
CA TRP A 87 8.50 1.45 8.46
C TRP A 87 8.40 1.10 9.95
N ARG A 88 7.37 0.36 10.35
CA ARG A 88 7.21 -0.16 11.72
C ARG A 88 8.27 -1.19 12.10
N GLN A 89 8.60 -2.13 11.21
CA GLN A 89 9.63 -3.15 11.44
C GLN A 89 11.00 -2.52 11.63
N ALA A 90 11.28 -1.41 10.93
CA ALA A 90 12.49 -0.61 11.10
C ALA A 90 12.47 0.30 12.36
N GLY A 91 11.51 0.13 13.28
CA GLY A 91 11.40 0.91 14.51
C GLY A 91 10.58 2.21 14.39
N GLY A 92 9.95 2.46 13.24
CA GLY A 92 9.07 3.61 13.02
C GLY A 92 7.85 3.57 13.95
N ASN A 93 7.58 4.68 14.64
CA ASN A 93 6.43 4.81 15.52
C ASN A 93 5.46 5.89 14.98
N ARG A 94 4.16 5.58 14.97
CA ARG A 94 3.07 6.55 14.72
C ARG A 94 3.27 7.87 15.48
N PHE A 95 3.80 7.82 16.70
CA PHE A 95 4.08 9.00 17.50
C PHE A 95 5.25 9.83 16.96
N THR A 96 6.27 9.25 16.34
CA THR A 96 7.39 10.01 15.73
C THR A 96 6.93 10.83 14.53
N LEU A 97 5.94 10.34 13.77
CA LEU A 97 5.33 11.07 12.65
C LEU A 97 4.39 12.19 13.15
N ILE A 98 3.62 11.94 14.21
CA ILE A 98 2.71 12.93 14.80
C ILE A 98 3.48 14.01 15.58
N LEU A 99 4.57 13.66 16.29
CA LEU A 99 5.43 14.60 17.01
C LEU A 99 6.23 15.51 16.06
N ASN A 100 6.58 15.03 14.87
CA ASN A 100 7.24 15.85 13.84
C ASN A 100 6.26 16.51 12.85
N ARG A 101 4.95 16.36 13.04
CA ARG A 101 3.92 17.02 12.21
C ARG A 101 4.10 18.54 12.19
N ALA A 102 4.44 19.13 13.34
CA ALA A 102 4.70 20.57 13.43
C ALA A 102 5.91 21.00 12.58
N LYS A 103 6.98 20.19 12.56
CA LYS A 103 8.18 20.47 11.74
C LYS A 103 7.93 20.28 10.24
N LEU A 104 7.17 19.25 9.85
CA LEU A 104 6.80 19.02 8.45
C LEU A 104 5.85 20.09 7.92
N VAL A 105 4.87 20.54 8.73
CA VAL A 105 3.98 21.64 8.36
C VAL A 105 4.73 22.96 8.30
N LYS A 106 5.70 23.19 9.20
CA LYS A 106 6.56 24.37 9.17
C LYS A 106 7.45 24.39 7.92
N ALA A 107 8.13 23.29 7.62
CA ALA A 107 8.96 23.16 6.41
C ALA A 107 8.15 23.29 5.11
N ALA A 108 6.94 22.72 5.05
CA ALA A 108 6.06 22.87 3.89
C ALA A 108 5.53 24.30 3.73
N ARG A 109 5.35 25.05 4.83
CA ARG A 109 5.00 26.48 4.78
C ARG A 109 6.19 27.34 4.36
N GLU A 110 7.38 27.05 4.86
CA GLU A 110 8.62 27.75 4.49
C GLU A 110 8.94 27.56 3.01
N LEU A 111 8.82 26.34 2.48
CA LEU A 111 8.99 26.06 1.04
C LEU A 111 7.94 26.74 0.16
N ARG A 112 6.72 26.95 0.68
CA ARG A 112 5.65 27.67 -0.03
C ARG A 112 5.82 29.19 0.01
N GLN A 113 6.58 29.72 0.98
CA GLN A 113 6.89 31.15 1.10
C GLN A 113 8.22 31.53 0.45
N GLY A 114 9.15 30.58 0.29
CA GLY A 114 10.44 30.79 -0.40
C GLY A 114 10.38 30.72 -1.93
N GLY A 115 9.18 30.65 -2.52
CA GLY A 115 8.97 30.69 -3.98
C GLY A 115 8.45 32.03 -4.50
N ASP A 116 8.39 33.06 -3.65
CA ASP A 116 7.86 34.40 -3.95
C ASP A 116 8.92 35.50 -3.68
N SER A 117 10.19 35.19 -3.92
CA SER A 117 11.32 36.14 -3.88
C SER A 117 12.26 35.92 -5.05
#